data_AF-A0A8S0FEI6-F1
#
_entry.id   AF-A0A8S0FEI6-F1
#
_cell.length_a   1.000
_cell.length_b   1.000
_cell.length_c   1.000
_cell.angle_alpha   90.00
_cell.angle_beta   90.00
_cell.angle_gamma   90.00
#
_symmetry.space_group_name_H-M   'P 1'
#
loop_
_entity.id
_entity.type
_entity.pdbx_description
1 polymer ?
#
loop_
_entity_poly.entity_id
_entity_poly.type
_entity_poly.pdbx_seq_one_letter_code
_entity_poly.pdbx_strand_id
1 'polypeptide(L)'
;MAAAKNSREYEENEAIPVYDTSGPYGDPQIAINVQQGLAKLRQPWIDARGDTEELTVRSSDYTKARLADDGLDELRFSGVLTPKRAKAGRRVTQLHYARKGIITPEMEFIAIRENMGRERIRSEVLRHQHPGMSFGARLPENITAEFVRDEVAAGRAIIPANINHPESEPMIIGRPGFANP
;
A
#
# COMPACT_ATOMS: atom_id res chain seq x y z
N MET A 1 31.08 6.71 -54.53
CA MET A 1 30.08 7.45 -53.74
C MET A 1 29.88 6.72 -52.43
N ALA A 2 30.45 7.22 -51.34
CA ALA A 2 30.27 6.62 -50.01
C ALA A 2 28.93 7.06 -49.45
N ALA A 3 28.05 6.10 -49.13
CA ALA A 3 26.76 6.35 -48.52
C ALA A 3 26.96 7.13 -47.21
N ALA A 4 26.29 8.27 -47.09
CA ALA A 4 26.31 9.11 -45.90
C ALA A 4 25.84 8.28 -44.69
N LYS A 5 26.66 8.28 -43.64
CA LYS A 5 26.35 7.66 -42.34
C LYS A 5 24.97 8.13 -41.86
N ASN A 6 24.09 7.18 -41.59
CA ASN A 6 22.86 7.34 -40.79
C ASN A 6 23.11 8.31 -39.62
N SER A 7 22.57 9.52 -39.71
CA SER A 7 22.47 10.45 -38.59
C SER A 7 21.41 9.92 -37.64
N ARG A 8 21.84 9.33 -36.52
CA ARG A 8 20.92 8.92 -35.45
C ARG A 8 20.39 10.19 -34.79
N GLU A 9 19.09 10.40 -34.90
CA GLU A 9 18.38 11.41 -34.11
C GLU A 9 18.14 10.84 -32.71
N TYR A 10 18.40 11.65 -31.70
CA TYR A 10 18.18 11.32 -30.29
C TYR A 10 17.09 12.25 -29.77
N GLU A 11 16.05 11.68 -29.19
CA GLU A 11 15.01 12.41 -28.47
C GLU A 11 15.03 12.04 -26.99
N GLU A 12 14.60 12.98 -26.14
CA GLU A 12 14.51 12.74 -24.71
C GLU A 12 13.24 11.92 -24.41
N ASN A 13 13.41 10.80 -23.70
CA ASN A 13 12.29 9.95 -23.33
C ASN A 13 11.54 10.55 -22.14
N GLU A 14 10.21 10.52 -22.21
CA GLU A 14 9.36 10.82 -21.04
C GLU A 14 9.66 9.83 -19.90
N ALA A 15 9.62 10.33 -18.66
CA ALA A 15 9.88 9.51 -17.48
C ALA A 15 8.85 8.39 -17.34
N ILE A 16 9.33 7.18 -17.08
CA ILE A 16 8.48 6.00 -16.91
C ILE A 16 8.16 5.85 -15.41
N PRO A 17 6.88 5.93 -15.00
CA PRO A 17 6.52 5.65 -13.63
C PRO A 17 6.70 4.15 -13.34
N VAL A 18 7.39 3.83 -12.25
CA VAL A 18 7.61 2.46 -11.79
C VAL A 18 6.95 2.29 -10.43
N TYR A 19 6.38 1.11 -10.19
CA TYR A 19 5.84 0.78 -8.89
C TYR A 19 7.00 0.65 -7.90
N ASP A 20 7.01 1.50 -6.89
CA ASP A 20 8.05 1.51 -5.86
C ASP A 20 7.51 0.97 -4.54
N THR A 21 8.26 0.02 -3.96
CA THR A 21 8.00 -0.58 -2.65
C THR A 21 9.14 -0.32 -1.66
N SER A 22 10.10 0.53 -2.00
CA SER A 22 11.21 0.93 -1.13
C SER A 22 10.74 1.73 0.09
N GLY A 23 9.59 2.40 -0.03
CA GLY A 23 9.00 3.24 1.01
C GLY A 23 9.94 4.39 1.39
N PRO A 24 9.91 4.86 2.65
CA PRO A 24 10.74 5.98 3.10
C PRO A 24 12.25 5.80 2.93
N TYR A 25 12.75 4.58 2.72
CA TYR A 25 14.17 4.32 2.49
C TYR A 25 14.64 4.75 1.09
N GLY A 26 13.73 4.89 0.13
CA GLY A 26 14.03 5.38 -1.22
C GLY A 26 14.02 6.91 -1.35
N ASP A 27 13.52 7.62 -0.33
CA ASP A 27 13.40 9.07 -0.35
C ASP A 27 14.61 9.74 0.33
N PRO A 28 15.49 10.43 -0.43
CA PRO A 28 16.67 11.08 0.13
C PRO A 28 16.34 12.26 1.06
N GLN A 29 15.07 12.73 1.08
CA GLN A 29 14.63 13.80 1.96
C GLN A 29 14.21 13.29 3.34
N ILE A 30 14.03 11.98 3.51
CA ILE A 30 13.58 11.40 4.77
C ILE A 30 14.79 10.90 5.57
N ALA A 31 15.03 11.53 6.72
CA ALA A 31 16.02 11.05 7.68
C ALA A 31 15.47 9.84 8.44
N ILE A 32 16.00 8.64 8.14
CA ILE A 32 15.57 7.40 8.79
C ILE A 32 16.31 7.15 10.09
N ASN A 33 15.55 6.90 11.16
CA ASN A 33 16.07 6.41 12.44
C ASN A 33 15.38 5.11 12.84
N VAL A 34 16.11 3.99 12.76
CA VAL A 34 15.59 2.65 13.06
C VAL A 34 15.08 2.52 14.49
N GLN A 35 15.69 3.22 15.45
CA GLN A 35 15.24 3.17 16.85
C GLN A 35 13.92 3.91 17.10
N GLN A 36 13.57 4.86 16.23
CA GLN A 36 12.30 5.61 16.30
C GLN A 36 11.19 4.93 15.48
N GLY A 37 11.56 4.17 14.45
CA GLY A 37 10.62 3.58 13.51
C GLY A 37 10.22 4.54 12.39
N LEU A 38 9.35 4.08 11.50
CA LEU A 38 8.85 4.89 10.38
C LEU A 38 7.67 5.77 10.79
N ALA A 39 7.36 6.76 9.96
CA ALA A 39 6.18 7.60 10.14
C ALA A 39 4.89 6.76 10.07
N LYS A 40 3.95 7.05 10.97
CA LYS A 40 2.70 6.30 11.15
C LYS A 40 1.62 6.80 10.20
N LEU A 41 1.84 6.68 8.89
CA LEU A 41 1.03 7.25 7.82
C LEU A 41 -0.48 6.98 7.97
N ARG A 42 -0.85 5.78 8.40
CA ARG A 42 -2.25 5.34 8.53
C ARG A 42 -2.87 5.64 9.89
N GLN A 43 -2.11 6.13 10.87
CA GLN A 43 -2.63 6.38 12.22
C GLN A 43 -3.86 7.29 12.22
N PRO A 44 -3.88 8.43 11.48
CA PRO A 44 -5.07 9.27 11.41
C PRO A 44 -6.29 8.55 10.82
N TRP A 45 -6.08 7.65 9.85
CA TRP A 45 -7.16 6.90 9.19
C TRP A 45 -7.76 5.83 10.10
N ILE A 46 -6.92 5.22 10.95
CA ILE A 46 -7.35 4.23 11.94
C ILE A 46 -8.15 4.93 13.04
N ASP A 47 -7.63 6.04 13.57
CA ASP A 47 -8.28 6.78 14.66
C ASP A 47 -9.61 7.41 14.22
N ALA A 48 -9.68 7.96 13.00
CA ALA A 48 -10.89 8.59 12.46
C ALA A 48 -12.10 7.64 12.34
N ARG A 49 -11.89 6.32 12.23
CA ARG A 49 -13.00 5.34 12.16
C ARG A 49 -13.71 5.16 13.49
N GLY A 50 -13.04 5.48 14.61
CA GLY A 50 -13.61 5.40 15.94
C GLY A 50 -14.07 4.00 16.36
N ASP A 51 -13.59 2.93 15.70
CA ASP A 51 -13.99 1.54 15.95
C ASP A 51 -12.88 0.67 16.57
N THR A 52 -11.71 1.26 16.85
CA THR A 52 -10.63 0.67 17.65
C THR A 52 -10.50 1.33 19.02
N GLU A 53 -9.93 0.60 19.97
CA GLU A 53 -9.53 1.08 21.29
C GLU A 53 -8.13 0.55 21.64
N GLU A 54 -7.41 1.27 22.49
CA GLU A 54 -6.10 0.85 22.97
C GLU A 54 -6.23 -0.28 24.00
N LEU A 55 -5.27 -1.21 23.98
CA LEU A 55 -5.15 -2.21 25.02
C LEU A 55 -4.54 -1.59 26.28
N THR A 56 -5.31 -1.63 27.36
CA THR A 56 -4.85 -1.19 28.69
C THR A 56 -3.82 -2.13 29.30
N VAL A 57 -3.85 -3.42 28.91
CA VAL A 57 -2.90 -4.44 29.35
C VAL A 57 -2.44 -5.25 28.16
N ARG A 58 -1.12 -5.44 28.04
CA ARG A 58 -0.55 -6.34 27.04
C ARG A 58 -0.93 -7.78 27.36
N SER A 59 -1.69 -8.41 26.47
CA SER A 59 -2.21 -9.76 26.68
C SER A 59 -1.21 -10.87 26.39
N SER A 60 -0.22 -10.64 25.52
CA SER A 60 0.76 -11.65 25.10
C SER A 60 1.82 -11.93 26.17
N ASP A 61 1.93 -13.19 26.59
CA ASP A 61 2.95 -13.63 27.56
C ASP A 61 4.37 -13.48 27.00
N TYR A 62 4.56 -13.68 25.70
CA TYR A 62 5.84 -13.41 25.04
C TYR A 62 6.24 -11.93 25.18
N THR A 63 5.30 -11.02 24.96
CA THR A 63 5.57 -9.59 25.08
C THR A 63 5.87 -9.19 26.52
N LYS A 64 5.17 -9.75 27.51
CA LYS A 64 5.48 -9.51 28.93
C LYS A 64 6.88 -10.00 29.29
N ALA A 65 7.24 -11.22 28.86
CA ALA A 65 8.56 -11.80 29.14
C ALA A 65 9.71 -10.99 28.54
N ARG A 66 9.55 -10.47 27.31
CA ARG A 66 10.57 -9.63 26.66
C ARG A 66 10.70 -8.23 27.27
N LEU A 67 9.61 -7.66 27.80
CA LEU A 67 9.65 -6.36 28.48
C LEU A 67 10.29 -6.43 29.87
N ALA A 68 10.23 -7.60 30.53
CA ALA A 68 10.87 -7.84 31.81
C ALA A 68 12.36 -8.20 31.69
N ASP A 69 12.89 -8.28 30.48
CA ASP A 69 14.28 -8.66 30.20
C ASP A 69 15.14 -7.42 29.96
N ASP A 70 15.87 -6.99 30.99
CA ASP A 70 16.71 -5.79 31.00
C ASP A 70 17.89 -5.91 30.01
N GLY A 71 18.30 -7.13 29.63
CA GLY A 71 19.37 -7.36 28.66
C GLY A 71 19.03 -6.91 27.23
N LEU A 72 17.77 -6.55 26.98
CA LEU A 72 17.29 -6.08 25.68
C LEU A 72 17.14 -4.56 25.60
N ASP A 73 17.43 -3.81 26.67
CA ASP A 73 17.14 -2.37 26.73
C ASP A 73 17.78 -1.56 25.59
N GLU A 74 19.03 -1.86 25.23
CA GLU A 74 19.73 -1.18 24.12
C GLU A 74 19.15 -1.52 22.74
N LEU A 75 18.40 -2.64 22.63
CA LEU A 75 17.75 -3.09 21.39
C LEU A 75 16.28 -2.65 21.31
N ARG A 76 15.74 -2.00 22.35
CA ARG A 76 14.34 -1.58 22.37
C ARG A 76 14.12 -0.35 21.49
N PHE A 77 13.06 -0.41 20.69
CA PHE A 77 12.56 0.76 19.98
C PHE A 77 12.07 1.81 21.00
N SER A 78 12.46 3.06 20.80
CA SER A 78 12.01 4.19 21.61
C SER A 78 10.54 4.54 21.36
N GLY A 79 10.04 4.29 20.15
CA GLY A 79 8.68 4.62 19.70
C GLY A 79 7.65 3.52 19.97
N VAL A 80 7.63 2.94 21.17
CA VAL A 80 6.75 1.81 21.49
C VAL A 80 5.27 2.17 21.28
N LEU A 81 4.61 1.48 20.36
CA LEU A 81 3.17 1.61 20.14
C LEU A 81 2.38 0.91 21.24
N THR A 82 1.30 1.56 21.68
CA THR A 82 0.23 0.91 22.43
C THR A 82 -0.63 0.12 21.45
N PRO A 83 -0.68 -1.23 21.55
CA PRO A 83 -1.46 -2.01 20.62
C PRO A 83 -2.96 -1.67 20.74
N LYS A 84 -3.63 -1.62 19.60
CA LYS A 84 -5.08 -1.42 19.47
C LYS A 84 -5.80 -2.74 19.19
N ARG A 85 -7.06 -2.79 19.58
CA ARG A 85 -8.03 -3.83 19.20
C ARG A 85 -9.32 -3.20 18.70
N ALA A 86 -10.16 -4.00 18.04
CA ALA A 86 -11.53 -3.56 17.75
C ALA A 86 -12.32 -3.36 19.05
N LYS A 87 -13.15 -2.32 19.10
CA LYS A 87 -14.14 -2.13 20.16
C LYS A 87 -15.11 -3.32 20.20
N ALA A 88 -15.69 -3.59 21.37
CA ALA A 88 -16.69 -4.65 21.53
C ALA A 88 -17.83 -4.52 20.50
N GLY A 89 -18.13 -5.63 19.81
CA GLY A 89 -19.16 -5.68 18.77
C GLY A 89 -18.80 -5.00 17.44
N ARG A 90 -17.59 -4.45 17.29
CA ARG A 90 -17.11 -3.84 16.04
C ARG A 90 -16.18 -4.78 15.28
N ARG A 91 -16.08 -4.57 13.96
CA ARG A 91 -15.15 -5.27 13.07
C ARG A 91 -14.37 -4.22 12.30
N VAL A 92 -13.07 -4.45 12.16
CA VAL A 92 -12.12 -3.45 11.64
C VAL A 92 -11.43 -3.91 10.35
N THR A 93 -11.93 -4.98 9.73
CA THR A 93 -11.30 -5.56 8.53
C THR A 93 -11.74 -4.83 7.27
N GLN A 94 -10.87 -4.76 6.26
CA GLN A 94 -11.19 -4.17 4.96
C GLN A 94 -12.38 -4.88 4.28
N LEU A 95 -12.47 -6.21 4.42
CA LEU A 95 -13.64 -7.00 3.98
C LEU A 95 -14.94 -6.54 4.64
N HIS A 96 -14.91 -6.17 5.93
CA HIS A 96 -16.10 -5.68 6.62
C HIS A 96 -16.58 -4.35 6.07
N TYR A 97 -15.67 -3.38 5.86
CA TYR A 97 -16.00 -2.08 5.29
C TYR A 97 -16.50 -2.22 3.85
N ALA A 98 -15.81 -3.03 3.05
CA ALA A 98 -16.16 -3.28 1.65
C ALA A 98 -17.59 -3.82 1.50
N ARG A 99 -17.96 -4.84 2.29
CA ARG A 99 -19.33 -5.41 2.27
C ARG A 99 -20.40 -4.46 2.82
N LYS A 100 -20.01 -3.41 3.53
CA LYS A 100 -20.91 -2.32 3.94
C LYS A 100 -21.03 -1.22 2.88
N GLY A 101 -20.34 -1.34 1.75
CA GLY A 101 -20.30 -0.31 0.71
C GLY A 101 -19.36 0.86 1.03
N ILE A 102 -18.57 0.76 2.10
CA ILE A 102 -17.67 1.83 2.55
C ILE A 102 -16.35 1.74 1.80
N ILE A 103 -15.95 2.84 1.16
CA ILE A 103 -14.62 3.04 0.61
C ILE A 103 -13.73 3.59 1.74
N THR A 104 -12.59 2.96 1.96
CA THR A 104 -11.64 3.34 3.00
C THR A 104 -10.46 4.11 2.38
N PRO A 105 -9.73 4.93 3.16
CA PRO A 105 -8.50 5.55 2.68
C PRO A 105 -7.48 4.56 2.12
N GLU A 106 -7.42 3.31 2.62
CA GLU A 106 -6.54 2.30 2.01
C GLU A 106 -7.02 1.89 0.61
N MET A 107 -8.33 1.81 0.36
CA MET A 107 -8.87 1.48 -0.97
C MET A 107 -8.58 2.61 -1.97
N GLU A 108 -8.72 3.87 -1.55
CA GLU A 108 -8.36 5.04 -2.38
C GLU A 108 -6.86 5.09 -2.67
N PHE A 109 -6.03 4.90 -1.64
CA PHE A 109 -4.58 4.86 -1.80
C PHE A 109 -4.15 3.79 -2.80
N ILE A 110 -4.72 2.59 -2.71
CA ILE A 110 -4.48 1.49 -3.65
C ILE A 110 -4.92 1.87 -5.05
N ALA A 111 -6.11 2.45 -5.23
CA ALA A 111 -6.59 2.86 -6.56
C ALA A 111 -5.62 3.83 -7.25
N ILE A 112 -5.10 4.81 -6.52
CA ILE A 112 -4.07 5.73 -7.02
C ILE A 112 -2.78 4.98 -7.37
N ARG A 113 -2.34 4.08 -6.48
CA ARG A 113 -1.09 3.32 -6.63
C ARG A 113 -1.11 2.37 -7.83
N GLU A 114 -2.20 1.63 -8.02
CA GLU A 114 -2.35 0.68 -9.13
C GLU A 114 -2.49 1.35 -10.49
N ASN A 115 -2.97 2.60 -10.54
CA ASN A 115 -2.95 3.38 -11.77
C ASN A 115 -1.56 3.93 -12.13
N MET A 116 -0.55 3.79 -11.26
CA MET A 116 0.85 4.16 -11.51
C MET A 116 1.04 5.57 -12.13
N GLY A 117 0.16 6.52 -11.81
CA GLY A 117 0.22 7.87 -12.39
C GLY A 117 0.01 7.92 -13.92
N ARG A 118 -0.67 6.93 -14.51
CA ARG A 118 -0.99 6.86 -15.97
C ARG A 118 -1.60 8.14 -16.53
N GLU A 119 -2.38 8.87 -15.73
CA GLU A 119 -2.95 10.16 -16.14
C GLU A 119 -1.89 11.22 -16.46
N ARG A 120 -0.68 11.11 -15.88
CA ARG A 120 0.43 12.05 -16.09
C ARG A 120 1.24 11.76 -17.35
N ILE A 121 1.20 10.53 -17.84
CA ILE A 121 1.89 10.12 -19.07
C ILE A 121 1.18 10.78 -20.25
N ARG A 122 1.87 11.61 -21.03
CA ARG A 122 1.29 12.29 -22.19
C ARG A 122 1.55 11.53 -23.50
N SER A 123 2.64 10.77 -23.56
CA SER A 123 3.03 9.98 -24.74
C SER A 123 2.01 8.90 -25.07
N GLU A 124 1.54 8.90 -26.33
CA GLU A 124 0.67 7.84 -26.88
C GLU A 124 1.38 6.48 -26.91
N VAL A 125 2.70 6.47 -27.08
CA VAL A 125 3.53 5.25 -27.09
C VAL A 125 3.57 4.61 -25.72
N LEU A 126 3.76 5.40 -24.66
CA LEU A 126 3.79 4.89 -23.28
C LEU A 126 2.39 4.52 -22.75
N ARG A 127 1.33 5.04 -23.36
CA ARG A 127 -0.06 4.64 -23.08
C ARG A 127 -0.48 3.37 -23.80
N HIS A 128 0.27 2.95 -24.83
CA HIS A 128 -0.04 1.77 -25.61
C HIS A 128 0.17 0.51 -24.77
N GLN A 129 -0.93 -0.17 -24.45
CA GLN A 129 -0.90 -1.46 -23.75
C GLN A 129 -1.32 -2.56 -24.72
N HIS A 130 -0.52 -3.62 -24.80
CA HIS A 130 -0.86 -4.79 -25.61
C HIS A 130 -2.15 -5.42 -25.06
N PRO A 131 -3.15 -5.75 -25.89
CA PRO A 131 -4.46 -6.22 -25.44
C PRO A 131 -4.38 -7.52 -24.62
N GLY A 132 -3.35 -8.33 -24.83
CA GLY A 132 -3.08 -9.54 -24.05
C GLY A 132 -4.25 -10.55 -24.08
N MET A 133 -4.20 -11.54 -23.18
CA MET A 133 -5.29 -12.48 -22.95
C MET A 133 -5.57 -12.54 -21.45
N SER A 134 -6.72 -12.02 -21.02
CA SER A 134 -7.05 -11.87 -19.59
C SER A 134 -7.62 -13.15 -18.95
N PHE A 135 -7.82 -14.23 -19.71
CA PHE A 135 -8.43 -15.50 -19.24
C PHE A 135 -9.70 -15.31 -18.39
N GLY A 136 -10.53 -14.32 -18.76
CA GLY A 136 -11.78 -14.00 -18.07
C GLY A 136 -11.64 -13.04 -16.88
N ALA A 137 -10.45 -12.48 -16.63
CA ALA A 137 -10.26 -11.43 -15.64
C ALA A 137 -10.91 -10.13 -16.09
N ARG A 138 -11.58 -9.45 -15.15
CA ARG A 138 -12.18 -8.13 -15.36
C ARG A 138 -11.14 -7.06 -15.04
N LEU A 139 -10.42 -6.61 -16.05
CA LEU A 139 -9.50 -5.47 -15.92
C LEU A 139 -10.16 -4.21 -16.47
N PRO A 140 -10.48 -3.22 -15.63
CA PRO A 140 -10.88 -1.90 -16.11
C PRO A 140 -9.65 -1.16 -16.65
N GLU A 141 -9.87 -0.16 -17.51
CA GLU A 141 -8.79 0.71 -18.00
C GLU A 141 -8.17 1.55 -16.87
N ASN A 142 -8.97 1.95 -15.89
CA ASN A 142 -8.56 2.67 -14.69
C ASN A 142 -9.09 1.96 -13.44
N ILE A 143 -8.23 1.78 -12.45
CA ILE A 143 -8.58 1.20 -11.15
C ILE A 143 -9.20 2.30 -10.28
N THR A 144 -10.48 2.19 -9.94
CA THR A 144 -11.16 3.13 -9.02
C THR A 144 -11.24 2.57 -7.60
N ALA A 145 -11.49 3.43 -6.62
CA ALA A 145 -11.67 3.00 -5.24
C ALA A 145 -12.92 2.11 -5.08
N GLU A 146 -13.96 2.34 -5.88
CA GLU A 146 -15.15 1.48 -5.99
C GLU A 146 -14.79 0.09 -6.51
N PHE A 147 -13.95 0.00 -7.54
CA PHE A 147 -13.49 -1.28 -8.08
C PHE A 147 -12.71 -2.06 -7.01
N VAL A 148 -11.77 -1.41 -6.34
CA VAL A 148 -11.00 -1.99 -5.22
C VAL A 148 -11.95 -2.50 -4.13
N ARG A 149 -12.92 -1.68 -3.72
CA ARG A 149 -13.95 -2.07 -2.75
C ARG A 149 -14.71 -3.31 -3.22
N ASP A 150 -15.16 -3.36 -4.47
CA ASP A 150 -15.97 -4.46 -5.00
C ASP A 150 -15.21 -5.77 -5.08
N GLU A 151 -13.93 -5.74 -5.49
CA GLU A 151 -13.05 -6.92 -5.49
C GLU A 151 -12.82 -7.44 -4.07
N VAL A 152 -12.63 -6.53 -3.10
CA VAL A 152 -12.48 -6.89 -1.68
C VAL A 152 -13.81 -7.43 -1.11
N ALA A 153 -14.94 -6.80 -1.40
CA ALA A 153 -16.27 -7.23 -0.94
C ALA A 153 -16.62 -8.63 -1.44
N ALA A 154 -16.28 -8.91 -2.70
CA ALA A 154 -16.44 -10.20 -3.35
C ALA A 154 -15.44 -11.26 -2.87
N GLY A 155 -14.41 -10.88 -2.11
CA GLY A 155 -13.37 -11.79 -1.62
C GLY A 155 -12.40 -12.26 -2.71
N ARG A 156 -12.32 -11.55 -3.84
CA ARG A 156 -11.35 -11.83 -4.93
C ARG A 156 -10.01 -11.12 -4.72
N ALA A 157 -10.00 -10.12 -3.83
CA ALA A 157 -8.81 -9.42 -3.39
C ALA A 157 -8.83 -9.16 -1.88
N ILE A 158 -7.65 -8.93 -1.31
CA ILE A 158 -7.42 -8.60 0.11
C ILE A 158 -6.48 -7.41 0.23
N ILE A 159 -6.62 -6.67 1.32
CA ILE A 159 -5.73 -5.56 1.69
C ILE A 159 -5.13 -5.91 3.07
N PRO A 160 -3.88 -6.39 3.13
CA PRO A 160 -3.21 -6.75 4.38
C PRO A 160 -2.82 -5.49 5.17
N ALA A 161 -3.76 -4.95 5.92
CA ALA A 161 -3.63 -3.64 6.56
C ALA A 161 -3.99 -3.70 8.06
N ASN A 162 -3.15 -4.39 8.84
CA ASN A 162 -3.32 -4.52 10.29
C ASN A 162 -3.41 -3.13 10.96
N ILE A 163 -4.33 -2.97 11.91
CA ILE A 163 -4.53 -1.73 12.69
C ILE A 163 -3.33 -1.41 13.61
N ASN A 164 -2.45 -2.38 13.86
CA ASN A 164 -1.23 -2.21 14.64
C ASN A 164 0.03 -2.02 13.78
N HIS A 165 -0.13 -1.86 12.47
CA HIS A 165 0.95 -1.53 11.54
C HIS A 165 0.62 -0.21 10.83
N PRO A 166 0.55 0.92 11.56
CA PRO A 166 0.16 2.21 11.00
C PRO A 166 1.22 2.81 10.06
N GLU A 167 2.44 2.29 10.04
CA GLU A 167 3.52 2.71 9.15
C GLU A 167 3.38 2.18 7.72
N SER A 168 2.53 1.17 7.52
CA SER A 168 2.42 0.49 6.22
C SER A 168 1.86 1.40 5.13
N GLU A 169 2.47 1.39 3.95
CA GLU A 169 1.83 1.86 2.72
C GLU A 169 0.88 0.77 2.18
N PRO A 170 -0.44 1.04 2.08
CA PRO A 170 -1.38 0.02 1.62
C PRO A 170 -1.07 -0.52 0.22
N MET A 171 -1.32 -1.82 0.06
CA MET A 171 -1.25 -2.55 -1.21
C MET A 171 -2.39 -3.57 -1.26
N ILE A 172 -2.72 -4.04 -2.45
CA ILE A 172 -3.76 -5.04 -2.68
C ILE A 172 -3.15 -6.33 -3.21
N ILE A 173 -3.68 -7.46 -2.75
CA ILE A 173 -3.35 -8.79 -3.28
C ILE A 173 -4.65 -9.39 -3.77
N GLY A 174 -4.71 -9.76 -5.04
CA GLY A 174 -5.89 -10.38 -5.62
C GLY A 174 -5.59 -10.90 -7.00
N ARG A 175 -6.58 -11.59 -7.58
CA ARG A 175 -6.51 -12.01 -8.97
C ARG A 175 -7.34 -11.08 -9.88
N PRO A 176 -6.78 -9.94 -10.30
CA PRO A 176 -7.22 -9.30 -11.53
C PRO A 176 -6.00 -8.81 -12.32
N GLY A 177 -5.44 -9.62 -13.22
CA GLY A 177 -4.40 -9.21 -14.18
C GLY A 177 -3.26 -8.29 -13.71
N PHE A 178 -2.91 -8.26 -12.41
CA PHE A 178 -1.79 -7.46 -11.86
C PHE A 178 -0.42 -8.12 -12.11
N ALA A 179 -0.35 -9.06 -13.04
CA ALA A 179 0.91 -9.45 -13.66
C ALA A 179 0.98 -8.71 -14.99
N ASN A 180 1.80 -7.67 -15.04
CA ASN A 180 2.33 -7.15 -16.28
C ASN A 180 2.99 -8.35 -17.02
N PRO A 181 2.57 -8.75 -18.24
CA PRO A 181 3.40 -9.61 -19.07
C PRO A 181 4.70 -8.89 -19.47
#